data_AF-A0A8X7SC83-F1
#
_entry.id   AF-A0A8X7SC83-F1
#
_cell.length_a   1.000
_cell.length_b   1.000
_cell.length_c   1.000
_cell.angle_alpha   90.00
_cell.angle_beta   90.00
_cell.angle_gamma   90.00
#
_symmetry.space_group_name_H-M   'P 1'
#
loop_
_entity.id
_entity.type
_entity.pdbx_description
1 polymer ?
#
loop_
_entity_poly.entity_id
_entity_poly.type
_entity_poly.pdbx_seq_one_letter_code
_entity_poly.pdbx_strand_id
1 'polypeptide(L)'
;MSAIVCGCKRSLFDDLSSAAASSSPPVSKKLRCFSSSSSPPLLLLHHLAALFPDMDNHILERAIEECGDDLDSAIRSLNQLRLESARKNSEEAKVEGGKEQVLNLDGNEWVELFVREMTNASDMKDAKDRAARALQALEKSINARAGADAAATQSSLQQENSMLRQQLEAIVQENSLLKRAVVTQQKRQRETEDQSQELQRLRQMVTQYQEQLRTLEVNNYALTLHLKQAQQNNSSIPGRYHPDVF
;
A
#
# COMPACT_ATOMS: atom_id res chain seq x y z
N MET A 1 -46.89 -9.30 4.43
CA MET A 1 -46.51 -8.40 5.55
C MET A 1 -45.64 -9.20 6.51
N SER A 2 -44.40 -8.76 6.68
CA SER A 2 -43.58 -8.83 7.90
C SER A 2 -42.10 -8.80 7.50
N ALA A 3 -41.51 -7.65 7.76
CA ALA A 3 -40.09 -7.35 7.71
C ALA A 3 -39.44 -7.65 9.07
N ILE A 4 -38.14 -7.29 9.19
CA ILE A 4 -37.28 -7.15 10.37
C ILE A 4 -36.26 -8.30 10.52
N VAL A 5 -34.96 -8.10 10.74
CA VAL A 5 -34.05 -6.93 10.72
C VAL A 5 -32.63 -7.49 10.59
N CYS A 6 -31.77 -6.74 9.91
CA CYS A 6 -30.33 -6.96 9.81
C CYS A 6 -29.61 -6.25 10.97
N GLY A 7 -28.60 -6.89 11.57
CA GLY A 7 -27.55 -6.18 12.31
C GLY A 7 -26.99 -6.90 13.53
N CYS A 8 -25.69 -7.22 13.48
CA CYS A 8 -24.83 -7.23 14.68
C CYS A 8 -23.37 -6.98 14.28
N LYS A 9 -22.83 -5.84 14.74
CA LYS A 9 -21.42 -5.44 14.67
C LYS A 9 -20.74 -5.80 16.01
N ARG A 10 -19.53 -6.37 15.91
CA ARG A 10 -18.26 -6.18 16.68
C ARG A 10 -18.24 -6.07 18.23
N SER A 11 -17.18 -6.71 18.76
CA SER A 11 -16.33 -6.35 19.94
C SER A 11 -16.66 -7.02 21.29
N LEU A 12 -15.66 -7.75 21.84
CA LEU A 12 -15.42 -8.17 23.24
C LEU A 12 -14.11 -9.00 23.21
N PHE A 13 -12.91 -8.40 23.29
CA PHE A 13 -12.13 -7.98 24.48
C PHE A 13 -11.99 -9.06 25.57
N ASP A 14 -10.79 -9.64 25.62
CA ASP A 14 -9.94 -9.85 26.80
C ASP A 14 -10.55 -10.61 27.99
N ASP A 15 -10.28 -11.92 28.05
CA ASP A 15 -9.98 -12.62 29.31
C ASP A 15 -9.60 -14.07 28.97
N LEU A 16 -8.35 -14.47 29.22
CA LEU A 16 -7.91 -15.84 29.55
C LEU A 16 -6.37 -15.86 29.55
N SER A 17 -5.75 -15.30 30.58
CA SER A 17 -4.40 -15.70 31.04
C SER A 17 -4.10 -15.12 32.43
N SER A 18 -4.73 -15.67 33.47
CA SER A 18 -4.24 -15.54 34.84
C SER A 18 -4.69 -16.71 35.71
N ALA A 19 -3.84 -17.74 35.80
CA ALA A 19 -3.71 -18.63 36.97
C ALA A 19 -2.59 -19.66 36.73
N ALA A 20 -1.34 -19.25 36.95
CA ALA A 20 -0.28 -20.16 37.38
C ALA A 20 0.76 -19.36 38.19
N ALA A 21 0.44 -19.10 39.45
CA ALA A 21 1.41 -18.69 40.44
C ALA A 21 2.04 -19.94 41.05
N SER A 22 3.36 -20.11 40.93
CA SER A 22 4.30 -20.28 42.05
C SER A 22 5.60 -20.98 41.61
N SER A 23 6.65 -20.20 41.35
CA SER A 23 7.97 -20.30 42.01
C SER A 23 9.02 -19.48 41.25
N SER A 24 9.60 -18.49 41.91
CA SER A 24 10.72 -17.63 41.51
C SER A 24 11.87 -17.82 42.54
N PRO A 25 13.08 -17.21 42.43
CA PRO A 25 14.01 -16.89 41.33
C PRO A 25 15.49 -17.24 41.75
N PRO A 26 16.59 -16.49 41.44
CA PRO A 26 17.05 -15.74 40.26
C PRO A 26 18.48 -16.12 39.79
N VAL A 27 18.81 -15.94 38.50
CA VAL A 27 20.17 -15.49 38.09
C VAL A 27 20.08 -14.47 36.95
N SER A 28 20.57 -13.27 37.27
CA SER A 28 21.00 -12.12 36.47
C SER A 28 21.40 -12.45 35.01
N LYS A 29 21.04 -11.65 33.99
CA LYS A 29 21.49 -10.26 33.79
C LYS A 29 20.56 -9.48 32.85
N LYS A 30 20.50 -8.19 33.13
CA LYS A 30 19.63 -7.11 32.66
C LYS A 30 20.39 -6.28 31.60
N LEU A 31 19.79 -6.06 30.43
CA LEU A 31 20.15 -5.00 29.47
C LEU A 31 18.83 -4.34 29.05
N ARG A 32 18.25 -3.43 29.85
CA ARG A 32 18.57 -2.00 30.05
C ARG A 32 18.65 -1.24 28.72
N CYS A 33 17.60 -0.46 28.47
CA CYS A 33 17.53 0.66 27.54
C CYS A 33 18.78 1.55 27.63
N PHE A 34 19.30 1.98 26.50
CA PHE A 34 20.19 3.13 26.42
C PHE A 34 19.55 4.17 25.50
N SER A 35 18.99 5.21 26.12
CA SER A 35 19.02 6.54 25.54
C SER A 35 20.27 7.25 26.07
N SER A 36 20.98 7.88 25.14
CA SER A 36 21.93 8.98 25.34
C SER A 36 23.31 8.67 25.93
N SER A 37 24.28 8.46 25.04
CA SER A 37 25.62 9.05 25.18
C SER A 37 26.22 9.40 23.81
N SER A 38 26.16 10.69 23.46
CA SER A 38 27.18 11.47 22.74
C SER A 38 28.09 10.72 21.76
N SER A 39 27.71 10.67 20.47
CA SER A 39 28.55 10.91 19.27
C SER A 39 27.80 10.52 17.96
N PRO A 40 26.90 11.35 17.38
CA PRO A 40 26.34 11.07 16.05
C PRO A 40 26.87 11.89 14.84
N PRO A 41 27.84 12.84 14.91
CA PRO A 41 28.05 13.74 13.77
C PRO A 41 28.72 13.07 12.56
N LEU A 42 29.53 12.03 12.76
CA LEU A 42 30.35 11.46 11.68
C LEU A 42 29.58 10.62 10.65
N LEU A 43 28.52 9.92 11.07
CA LEU A 43 27.70 9.09 10.16
C LEU A 43 26.81 9.96 9.26
N LEU A 44 26.25 11.02 9.83
CA LEU A 44 25.44 12.01 9.11
C LEU A 44 26.29 12.79 8.10
N LEU A 45 27.51 13.18 8.51
CA LEU A 45 28.46 13.87 7.64
C LEU A 45 28.84 13.02 6.42
N HIS A 46 29.13 11.73 6.62
CA HIS A 46 29.46 10.83 5.52
C HIS A 46 28.30 10.64 4.53
N HIS A 47 27.06 10.63 5.03
CA HIS A 47 25.88 10.50 4.18
C HIS A 47 25.62 11.77 3.35
N LEU A 48 25.74 12.96 3.95
CA LEU A 48 25.62 14.22 3.22
C LEU A 48 26.76 14.44 2.23
N ALA A 49 28.00 14.03 2.56
CA ALA A 49 29.14 14.11 1.64
C ALA A 49 28.94 13.25 0.39
N ALA A 50 28.24 12.11 0.50
CA ALA A 50 27.90 11.27 -0.64
C ALA A 50 26.81 11.91 -1.54
N LEU A 51 25.87 12.67 -0.96
CA LEU A 51 24.82 13.38 -1.69
C LEU A 51 25.32 14.68 -2.32
N PHE A 52 26.35 15.30 -1.75
CA PHE A 52 26.90 16.58 -2.18
C PHE A 52 28.43 16.56 -2.31
N PRO A 53 28.97 15.86 -3.33
CA PRO A 53 30.42 15.69 -3.51
C PRO A 53 31.18 16.97 -3.87
N ASP A 54 30.47 18.05 -4.25
CA ASP A 54 31.00 19.34 -4.70
C ASP A 54 31.06 20.38 -3.56
N MET A 55 30.77 19.97 -2.33
CA MET A 55 30.52 20.89 -1.21
C MET A 55 31.51 20.65 -0.07
N ASP A 56 32.03 21.75 0.50
CA ASP A 56 33.07 21.72 1.53
C ASP A 56 32.54 21.10 2.83
N ASN A 57 33.31 20.18 3.42
CA ASN A 57 32.98 19.45 4.65
C ASN A 57 32.61 20.39 5.81
N HIS A 58 33.21 21.59 5.89
CA HIS A 58 32.88 22.59 6.91
C HIS A 58 31.46 23.17 6.76
N ILE A 59 30.92 23.21 5.54
CA ILE A 59 29.54 23.67 5.27
C ILE A 59 28.55 22.56 5.67
N LEU A 60 28.90 21.30 5.42
CA LEU A 60 28.09 20.15 5.82
C LEU A 60 28.03 20.03 7.34
N GLU A 61 29.17 20.17 8.03
CA GLU A 61 29.24 20.12 9.49
C GLU A 61 28.40 21.22 10.15
N ARG A 62 28.49 22.45 9.63
CA ARG A 62 27.65 23.58 10.07
C ARG A 62 26.16 23.32 9.87
N ALA A 63 25.77 22.75 8.72
CA ALA A 63 24.37 22.44 8.44
C ALA A 63 23.82 21.36 9.38
N ILE A 64 24.63 20.37 9.77
CA ILE A 64 24.26 19.35 10.75
C ILE A 64 24.09 19.97 12.15
N GLU A 65 25.00 20.86 12.54
CA GLU A 65 24.98 21.53 13.84
C GLU A 65 23.79 22.50 13.98
N GLU A 66 23.41 23.17 12.89
CA GLU A 66 22.28 24.11 12.84
C GLU A 66 20.92 23.41 12.72
N CYS A 67 20.86 22.22 12.09
CA CYS A 67 19.62 21.47 11.90
C CYS A 67 19.32 20.46 13.02
N GLY A 68 20.23 20.23 13.97
CA GLY A 68 19.98 19.45 15.18
C GLY A 68 19.53 18.00 14.92
N ASP A 69 20.43 17.17 14.41
CA ASP A 69 20.23 15.74 14.07
C ASP A 69 19.10 15.43 13.06
N ASP A 70 18.40 16.43 12.50
CA ASP A 70 17.38 16.27 11.44
C ASP A 70 18.00 16.31 10.03
N LEU A 71 18.17 15.12 9.44
CA LEU A 71 18.77 14.94 8.11
C LEU A 71 17.97 15.65 7.00
N ASP A 72 16.64 15.62 7.05
CA ASP A 72 15.81 16.20 5.99
C ASP A 72 15.92 17.73 5.97
N SER A 73 16.06 18.33 7.15
CA SER A 73 16.27 19.78 7.28
C SER A 73 17.67 20.20 6.83
N ALA A 74 18.70 19.40 7.11
CA ALA A 74 20.05 19.63 6.60
C ALA A 74 20.11 19.55 5.05
N ILE A 75 19.46 18.55 4.45
CA ILE A 75 19.38 18.40 2.98
C ILE A 75 18.67 19.61 2.34
N ARG A 76 17.58 20.10 2.95
CA ARG A 76 16.86 21.29 2.44
C ARG A 76 17.72 22.56 2.51
N SER A 77 18.41 22.78 3.63
CA SER A 77 19.29 23.95 3.84
C SER A 77 20.45 23.96 2.84
N LEU A 78 21.11 22.82 2.64
CA LEU A 78 22.23 22.69 1.71
C LEU A 78 21.81 22.90 0.24
N ASN A 79 20.63 22.41 -0.16
CA ASN A 79 20.08 22.68 -1.48
C ASN A 79 19.74 24.16 -1.68
N GLN A 80 19.21 24.84 -0.66
CA GLN A 80 18.95 26.27 -0.70
C GLN A 80 20.24 27.07 -0.93
N LEU A 81 21.33 26.72 -0.23
CA LEU A 81 22.66 27.31 -0.41
C LEU A 81 23.19 27.14 -1.84
N ARG A 82 23.02 25.96 -2.47
CA ARG A 82 23.42 25.74 -3.88
C ARG A 82 22.58 26.55 -4.87
N LEU A 83 21.29 26.73 -4.60
CA LEU A 83 20.42 27.53 -5.45
C LEU A 83 20.75 29.04 -5.34
N GLU A 84 21.09 29.51 -4.15
CA GLU A 84 21.50 30.90 -3.93
C GLU A 84 22.86 31.23 -4.54
N SER A 85 23.82 30.30 -4.51
CA SER A 85 25.12 30.49 -5.19
C SER A 85 24.96 30.49 -6.71
N ALA A 86 24.12 29.62 -7.27
CA ALA A 86 23.79 29.64 -8.70
C ALA A 86 23.09 30.94 -9.14
N ARG A 87 22.25 31.54 -8.28
CA ARG A 87 21.59 32.83 -8.55
C ARG A 87 22.57 34.00 -8.55
N LYS A 88 23.49 34.06 -7.59
CA LYS A 88 24.51 35.14 -7.52
C LYS A 88 25.44 35.14 -8.74
N ASN A 89 25.78 33.96 -9.27
CA ASN A 89 26.56 33.83 -10.50
C ASN A 89 25.82 34.26 -11.79
N SER A 90 24.49 34.45 -11.74
CA SER A 90 23.67 34.92 -12.88
C SER A 90 23.47 36.44 -12.89
N GLU A 91 23.55 37.11 -11.73
CA GLU A 91 23.34 38.55 -11.60
C GLU A 91 24.56 39.38 -12.05
N GLU A 92 25.78 38.83 -11.93
CA GLU A 92 27.02 39.53 -12.31
C GLU A 92 27.29 39.56 -13.84
N ALA A 93 26.50 38.85 -14.66
CA ALA A 93 26.69 38.73 -16.10
C ALA A 93 25.73 39.61 -16.95
N LYS A 94 25.09 40.63 -16.36
CA LYS A 94 24.07 41.45 -17.03
C LYS A 94 24.41 42.94 -17.06
N VAL A 95 25.56 43.29 -17.61
CA VAL A 95 25.80 44.63 -18.16
C VAL A 95 26.24 44.47 -19.61
N GLU A 96 25.52 45.17 -20.49
CA GLU A 96 25.67 45.28 -21.94
C GLU A 96 25.13 44.14 -22.82
N GLY A 97 24.26 44.55 -23.75
CA GLY A 97 23.75 43.73 -24.84
C GLY A 97 22.29 44.04 -25.10
N GLY A 98 22.03 44.99 -26.00
CA GLY A 98 20.72 45.23 -26.60
C GLY A 98 20.19 43.93 -27.21
N LYS A 99 19.40 43.19 -26.44
CA LYS A 99 18.55 42.12 -26.92
C LYS A 99 17.18 42.72 -27.12
N GLU A 100 16.61 42.55 -28.31
CA GLU A 100 15.18 42.65 -28.52
C GLU A 100 14.52 41.75 -27.46
N GLN A 101 14.08 42.36 -26.37
CA GLN A 101 13.40 41.66 -25.31
C GLN A 101 12.02 41.31 -25.85
N VAL A 102 11.73 40.02 -25.93
CA VAL A 102 10.34 39.57 -25.99
C VAL A 102 9.72 39.98 -24.67
N LEU A 103 9.10 41.14 -24.72
CA LEU A 103 8.51 41.83 -23.62
C LEU A 103 7.17 41.14 -23.32
N ASN A 104 7.10 40.40 -22.22
CA ASN A 104 5.88 39.83 -21.65
C ASN A 104 5.07 40.94 -20.96
N LEU A 105 4.69 41.97 -21.72
CA LEU A 105 3.82 43.03 -21.24
C LEU A 105 2.35 42.62 -21.40
N ASP A 106 1.54 43.09 -20.46
CA ASP A 106 0.10 42.91 -20.51
C ASP A 106 -0.55 43.86 -21.53
N GLY A 107 -1.78 43.55 -21.94
CA GLY A 107 -2.46 44.31 -23.00
C GLY A 107 -2.52 45.83 -22.75
N ASN A 108 -2.70 46.23 -21.49
CA ASN A 108 -2.72 47.65 -21.10
C ASN A 108 -1.33 48.30 -21.19
N GLU A 109 -0.27 47.58 -20.83
CA GLU A 109 1.09 48.11 -20.85
C GLU A 109 1.61 48.26 -22.29
N TRP A 110 1.19 47.38 -23.21
CA TRP A 110 1.41 47.55 -24.64
C TRP A 110 0.73 48.82 -25.20
N VAL A 111 -0.49 49.12 -24.74
CA VAL A 111 -1.21 50.35 -25.12
C VAL A 111 -0.47 51.58 -24.61
N GLU A 112 -0.04 51.58 -23.35
CA GLU A 112 0.73 52.69 -22.76
C GLU A 112 2.08 52.89 -23.45
N LEU A 113 2.80 51.81 -23.77
CA LEU A 113 4.07 51.85 -24.48
C LEU A 113 3.88 52.39 -25.91
N PHE A 114 2.84 51.93 -26.61
CA PHE A 114 2.51 52.41 -27.95
C PHE A 114 2.18 53.90 -27.97
N VAL A 115 1.31 54.36 -27.05
CA VAL A 115 0.95 55.78 -26.92
C VAL A 115 2.19 56.62 -26.60
N ARG A 116 3.03 56.17 -25.65
CA ARG A 116 4.28 56.85 -25.26
C ARG A 116 5.25 57.00 -26.42
N GLU A 117 5.46 55.94 -27.20
CA GLU A 117 6.34 55.97 -28.38
C GLU A 117 5.82 56.92 -29.46
N MET A 118 4.49 56.96 -29.67
CA MET A 118 3.86 57.85 -30.64
C MET A 118 3.91 59.32 -30.20
N THR A 119 3.71 59.62 -28.91
CA THR A 119 3.77 61.00 -28.39
C THR A 119 5.17 61.60 -28.43
N ASN A 120 6.22 60.76 -28.45
CA ASN A 120 7.61 61.18 -28.53
C ASN A 120 8.14 61.25 -29.97
N ALA A 121 7.29 61.01 -30.98
CA ALA A 121 7.70 61.08 -32.37
C ALA A 121 8.00 62.52 -32.79
N SER A 122 9.10 62.70 -33.53
CA SER A 122 9.51 64.04 -34.00
C SER A 122 8.72 64.49 -35.22
N ASP A 123 8.32 63.55 -36.08
CA ASP A 123 7.58 63.77 -37.32
C ASP A 123 6.65 62.59 -37.64
N MET A 124 5.70 62.79 -38.55
CA MET A 124 4.76 61.74 -38.99
C MET A 124 5.46 60.48 -39.53
N LYS A 125 6.62 60.63 -40.17
CA LYS A 125 7.39 59.48 -40.68
C LYS A 125 8.02 58.68 -39.54
N ASP A 126 8.59 59.37 -38.55
CA ASP A 126 9.14 58.75 -37.33
C ASP A 126 8.05 58.04 -36.52
N ALA A 127 6.87 58.66 -36.37
CA ALA A 127 5.70 58.02 -35.75
C ALA A 127 5.31 56.71 -36.45
N LYS A 128 5.29 56.69 -37.79
CA LYS A 128 4.99 55.47 -38.57
C LYS A 128 6.05 54.37 -38.36
N ASP A 129 7.33 54.74 -38.34
CA ASP A 129 8.43 53.78 -38.16
C ASP A 129 8.47 53.24 -36.71
N ARG A 130 8.11 54.06 -35.71
CA ARG A 130 7.91 53.62 -34.31
C ARG A 130 6.70 52.70 -34.17
N ALA A 131 5.56 53.06 -34.76
CA ALA A 131 4.37 52.23 -34.73
C ALA A 131 4.62 50.85 -35.37
N ALA A 132 5.30 50.81 -36.52
CA ALA A 132 5.65 49.56 -37.18
C ALA A 132 6.53 48.66 -36.28
N ARG A 133 7.55 49.23 -35.63
CA ARG A 133 8.41 48.48 -34.68
C ARG A 133 7.63 47.98 -33.46
N ALA A 134 6.77 48.81 -32.88
CA ALA A 134 5.96 48.42 -31.72
C ALA A 134 4.99 47.28 -32.05
N LEU A 135 4.32 47.34 -33.21
CA LEU A 135 3.43 46.26 -33.67
C LEU A 135 4.19 44.98 -34.01
N GLN A 136 5.37 45.08 -34.63
CA GLN A 136 6.20 43.90 -34.89
C GLN A 136 6.70 43.25 -33.59
N ALA A 137 7.03 44.05 -32.57
CA ALA A 137 7.38 43.55 -31.24
C ALA A 137 6.19 42.87 -30.55
N LEU A 138 4.98 43.44 -30.67
CA LEU A 138 3.75 42.83 -30.18
C LEU A 138 3.47 41.49 -30.87
N GLU A 139 3.61 41.40 -32.19
CA GLU A 139 3.42 40.15 -32.94
C GLU A 139 4.42 39.07 -32.49
N LYS A 140 5.71 39.43 -32.34
CA LYS A 140 6.74 38.54 -31.79
C LYS A 140 6.37 38.06 -30.39
N SER A 141 5.85 38.95 -29.53
CA SER A 141 5.40 38.62 -28.16
C SER A 141 4.19 37.68 -28.15
N ILE A 142 3.18 37.95 -28.98
CA ILE A 142 1.99 37.09 -29.13
C ILE A 142 2.39 35.69 -29.61
N ASN A 143 3.23 35.60 -30.64
CA ASN A 143 3.68 34.32 -31.19
C ASN A 143 4.51 33.53 -30.17
N ALA A 144 5.39 34.20 -29.43
CA ALA A 144 6.17 33.57 -28.36
C ALA A 144 5.28 33.06 -27.22
N ARG A 145 4.31 33.86 -26.78
CA ARG A 145 3.36 33.47 -25.73
C ARG A 145 2.46 32.32 -26.17
N ALA A 146 1.90 32.40 -27.37
CA ALA A 146 1.09 31.32 -27.93
C ALA A 146 1.88 30.01 -28.07
N GLY A 147 3.15 30.09 -28.49
CA GLY A 147 4.04 28.93 -28.55
C GLY A 147 4.36 28.34 -27.17
N ALA A 148 4.60 29.20 -26.17
CA ALA A 148 4.85 28.77 -24.79
C ALA A 148 3.61 28.12 -24.17
N ASP A 149 2.43 28.70 -24.35
CA ASP A 149 1.16 28.16 -23.86
C ASP A 149 0.82 26.82 -24.54
N ALA A 150 1.06 26.71 -25.86
CA ALA A 150 0.89 25.45 -26.59
C ALA A 150 1.85 24.36 -26.10
N ALA A 151 3.12 24.70 -25.84
CA ALA A 151 4.10 23.75 -25.31
C ALA A 151 3.76 23.33 -23.87
N ALA A 152 3.32 24.27 -23.03
CA ALA A 152 2.93 24.01 -21.65
C ALA A 152 1.70 23.09 -21.58
N THR A 153 0.66 23.38 -22.37
CA THR A 153 -0.54 22.53 -22.46
C THR A 153 -0.20 21.15 -23.01
N GLN A 154 0.66 21.06 -24.03
CA GLN A 154 1.11 19.78 -24.57
C GLN A 154 1.88 18.94 -23.53
N SER A 155 2.79 19.56 -22.76
CA SER A 155 3.53 18.89 -21.69
C SER A 155 2.59 18.37 -20.59
N SER A 156 1.63 19.20 -20.15
CA SER A 156 0.62 18.82 -19.17
C SER A 156 -0.24 17.64 -19.64
N LEU A 157 -0.71 17.66 -20.90
CA LEU A 157 -1.48 16.57 -21.49
C LEU A 157 -0.66 15.29 -21.64
N GLN A 158 0.64 15.39 -21.97
CA GLN A 158 1.53 14.23 -22.01
C GLN A 158 1.74 13.62 -20.63
N GLN A 159 1.91 14.46 -19.61
CA GLN A 159 2.02 14.01 -18.23
C GLN A 159 0.75 13.29 -17.78
N GLU A 160 -0.43 13.87 -18.01
CA GLU A 160 -1.72 13.24 -17.67
C GLU A 160 -1.92 11.90 -18.37
N ASN A 161 -1.65 11.83 -19.69
CA ASN A 161 -1.74 10.58 -20.44
C ASN A 161 -0.80 9.50 -19.91
N SER A 162 0.43 9.86 -19.51
CA SER A 162 1.37 8.90 -18.92
C SER A 162 0.88 8.37 -17.58
N MET A 163 0.31 9.23 -16.73
CA MET A 163 -0.29 8.82 -15.46
C MET A 163 -1.51 7.91 -15.66
N LEU A 164 -2.42 8.26 -16.58
CA LEU A 164 -3.60 7.44 -16.86
C LEU A 164 -3.22 6.05 -17.40
N ARG A 165 -2.19 5.98 -18.24
CA ARG A 165 -1.66 4.69 -18.73
C ARG A 165 -1.11 3.83 -17.58
N GLN A 166 -0.36 4.42 -16.65
CA GLN A 166 0.16 3.71 -15.48
C GLN A 166 -0.97 3.18 -14.58
N GLN A 167 -2.02 3.99 -14.36
CA GLN A 167 -3.18 3.54 -13.58
C GLN A 167 -3.93 2.39 -14.25
N LEU A 168 -4.14 2.48 -15.58
CA LEU A 168 -4.76 1.40 -16.34
C LEU A 168 -3.96 0.10 -16.26
N GLU A 169 -2.63 0.18 -16.38
CA GLU A 169 -1.76 -0.97 -16.26
C GLU A 169 -1.84 -1.60 -14.86
N ALA A 170 -1.81 -0.78 -13.80
CA ALA A 170 -1.98 -1.26 -12.43
C ALA A 170 -3.31 -2.00 -12.22
N ILE A 171 -4.42 -1.44 -12.71
CA ILE A 171 -5.75 -2.06 -12.62
C ILE A 171 -5.78 -3.39 -13.39
N VAL A 172 -5.14 -3.46 -14.55
CA VAL A 172 -5.05 -4.71 -15.33
C VAL A 172 -4.27 -5.79 -14.58
N GLN A 173 -3.15 -5.42 -13.93
CA GLN A 173 -2.38 -6.34 -13.10
C GLN A 173 -3.19 -6.84 -11.90
N GLU A 174 -3.88 -5.96 -11.19
CA GLU A 174 -4.77 -6.32 -10.09
C GLU A 174 -5.90 -7.25 -10.54
N ASN A 175 -6.52 -6.96 -11.68
CA ASN A 175 -7.58 -7.80 -12.25
C ASN A 175 -7.07 -9.23 -12.54
N SER A 176 -5.83 -9.35 -13.01
CA SER A 176 -5.19 -10.67 -13.24
C SER A 176 -4.98 -11.43 -11.93
N LEU A 177 -4.57 -10.73 -10.86
CA LEU A 177 -4.37 -11.32 -9.54
C LEU A 177 -5.70 -11.76 -8.93
N LEU A 178 -6.74 -10.94 -9.05
CA LEU A 178 -8.08 -11.27 -8.60
C LEU A 178 -8.64 -12.49 -9.34
N LYS A 179 -8.46 -12.59 -10.66
CA LYS A 179 -8.85 -13.78 -11.44
C LYS A 179 -8.16 -15.04 -10.93
N ARG A 180 -6.84 -14.98 -10.67
CA ARG A 180 -6.08 -16.11 -10.09
C ARG A 180 -6.57 -16.49 -8.69
N ALA A 181 -6.85 -15.49 -7.85
CA ALA A 181 -7.39 -15.70 -6.50
C ALA A 181 -8.76 -16.38 -6.54
N VAL A 182 -9.66 -15.94 -7.43
CA VAL A 182 -10.99 -16.53 -7.61
C VAL A 182 -10.90 -17.99 -8.06
N VAL A 183 -10.06 -18.31 -9.05
CA VAL A 183 -9.87 -19.70 -9.50
C VAL A 183 -9.35 -20.59 -8.35
N THR A 184 -8.40 -20.07 -7.57
CA THR A 184 -7.86 -20.78 -6.40
C THR A 184 -8.93 -20.98 -5.33
N GLN A 185 -9.76 -19.97 -5.09
CA GLN A 185 -10.85 -20.05 -4.13
C GLN A 185 -11.89 -21.08 -4.56
N GLN A 186 -12.28 -21.09 -5.84
CA GLN A 186 -13.21 -22.08 -6.39
C GLN A 186 -12.67 -23.50 -6.29
N LYS A 187 -11.36 -23.70 -6.50
CA LYS A 187 -10.72 -25.01 -6.33
C LYS A 187 -10.82 -25.50 -4.88
N ARG A 188 -10.44 -24.64 -3.92
CA ARG A 188 -10.53 -24.98 -2.48
C ARG A 188 -11.97 -25.25 -2.02
N GLN A 189 -12.92 -24.49 -2.55
CA GLN A 189 -14.33 -24.69 -2.25
C GLN A 189 -14.81 -26.05 -2.74
N ARG A 190 -14.49 -26.44 -3.99
CA ARG A 190 -14.80 -27.77 -4.51
C ARG A 190 -14.18 -28.89 -3.67
N GLU A 191 -12.90 -28.77 -3.31
CA GLU A 191 -12.23 -29.76 -2.46
C GLU A 191 -12.94 -29.91 -1.09
N THR A 192 -13.42 -28.81 -0.51
CA THR A 192 -14.16 -28.84 0.75
C THR A 192 -15.55 -29.49 0.58
N GLU A 193 -16.23 -29.19 -0.52
CA GLU A 193 -17.51 -29.81 -0.87
C GLU A 193 -17.36 -31.33 -1.07
N ASP A 194 -16.32 -31.77 -1.79
CA ASP A 194 -16.01 -33.19 -1.99
C ASP A 194 -15.71 -33.90 -0.66
N GLN A 195 -14.89 -33.29 0.19
CA GLN A 195 -14.61 -33.82 1.54
C GLN A 195 -15.89 -33.90 2.39
N SER A 196 -16.78 -32.92 2.28
CA SER A 196 -18.05 -32.94 3.02
C SER A 196 -18.96 -34.10 2.59
N GLN A 197 -19.02 -34.40 1.29
CA GLN A 197 -19.77 -35.54 0.76
C GLN A 197 -19.17 -36.86 1.23
N GLU A 198 -17.84 -36.99 1.22
CA GLU A 198 -17.18 -38.19 1.68
C GLU A 198 -17.38 -38.42 3.18
N LEU A 199 -17.26 -37.37 3.99
CA LEU A 199 -17.59 -37.42 5.41
C LEU A 199 -19.04 -37.85 5.64
N GLN A 200 -19.99 -37.38 4.82
CA GLN A 200 -21.37 -37.81 4.91
C GLN A 200 -21.55 -39.30 4.59
N ARG A 201 -20.88 -39.81 3.54
CA ARG A 201 -20.90 -41.25 3.20
C ARG A 201 -20.31 -42.10 4.33
N LEU A 202 -19.18 -41.69 4.89
CA LEU A 202 -18.55 -42.38 6.02
C LEU A 202 -19.45 -42.38 7.25
N ARG A 203 -20.12 -41.27 7.56
CA ARG A 203 -21.10 -41.22 8.65
C ARG A 203 -22.25 -42.21 8.45
N GLN A 204 -22.79 -42.31 7.24
CA GLN A 204 -23.84 -43.28 6.92
C GLN A 204 -23.36 -44.73 7.11
N MET A 205 -22.15 -45.05 6.67
CA MET A 205 -21.56 -46.37 6.86
C MET A 205 -21.34 -46.69 8.35
N VAL A 206 -20.84 -45.72 9.14
CA VAL A 206 -20.69 -45.87 10.58
C VAL A 206 -22.04 -46.12 11.26
N THR A 207 -23.10 -45.41 10.88
CA THR A 207 -24.44 -45.65 11.44
C THR A 207 -24.96 -47.05 11.08
N GLN A 208 -24.71 -47.53 9.86
CA GLN A 208 -25.09 -48.88 9.46
C GLN A 208 -24.37 -49.95 10.29
N TYR A 209 -23.05 -49.81 10.49
CA TYR A 209 -22.30 -50.76 11.32
C TYR A 209 -22.74 -50.72 12.79
N GLN A 210 -23.04 -49.53 13.34
CA GLN A 210 -23.57 -49.41 14.70
C GLN A 210 -24.92 -50.13 14.87
N GLU A 211 -25.81 -50.06 13.87
CA GLU A 211 -27.10 -50.77 13.88
C GLU A 211 -26.93 -52.29 13.77
N GLN A 212 -26.03 -52.75 12.91
CA GLN A 212 -25.68 -54.18 12.80
C GLN A 212 -25.14 -54.72 14.13
N LEU A 213 -24.25 -53.97 14.78
CA LEU A 213 -23.65 -54.35 16.04
C LEU A 213 -24.72 -54.45 17.14
N ARG A 214 -25.61 -53.46 17.26
CA ARG A 214 -26.76 -53.49 18.18
C ARG A 214 -27.66 -54.71 17.92
N THR A 215 -27.92 -55.04 16.66
CA THR A 215 -28.75 -56.20 16.29
C THR A 215 -28.10 -57.51 16.72
N LEU A 216 -26.80 -57.66 16.48
CA LEU A 216 -26.05 -58.84 16.90
C LEU A 216 -25.99 -58.97 18.43
N GLU A 217 -25.83 -57.88 19.16
CA GLU A 217 -25.85 -57.86 20.62
C GLU A 217 -27.20 -58.37 21.17
N VAL A 218 -28.32 -57.86 20.64
CA VAL A 218 -29.67 -58.30 21.04
C VAL A 218 -29.88 -59.78 20.71
N ASN A 219 -29.47 -60.23 19.53
CA ASN A 219 -29.58 -61.63 19.13
C ASN A 219 -28.76 -62.55 20.05
N ASN A 220 -27.54 -62.17 20.37
CA ASN A 220 -26.66 -62.94 21.27
C ASN A 220 -27.24 -63.03 22.68
N TYR A 221 -27.82 -61.93 23.18
CA TYR A 221 -28.54 -61.92 24.46
C TYR A 221 -29.74 -62.86 24.46
N ALA A 222 -30.59 -62.80 23.43
CA ALA A 222 -31.75 -63.67 23.29
C ALA A 222 -31.36 -65.16 23.24
N LEU A 223 -30.33 -65.50 22.45
CA LEU A 223 -29.78 -66.86 22.39
C LEU A 223 -29.24 -67.32 23.75
N THR A 224 -28.51 -66.47 24.45
CA THR A 224 -27.97 -66.76 25.80
C THR A 224 -29.11 -67.00 26.79
N LEU A 225 -30.19 -66.21 26.73
CA LEU A 225 -31.35 -66.37 27.59
C LEU A 225 -32.09 -67.69 27.30
N HIS A 226 -32.33 -68.01 26.03
CA HIS A 226 -32.95 -69.28 25.63
C HIS A 226 -32.11 -70.49 26.02
N LEU A 227 -30.79 -70.41 25.88
CA LEU A 227 -29.88 -71.48 26.28
C LEU A 227 -29.95 -71.74 27.79
N LYS A 228 -29.95 -70.68 28.62
CA LYS A 228 -30.12 -70.80 30.08
C LYS A 228 -31.47 -71.42 30.44
N GLN A 229 -32.54 -71.00 29.76
CA GLN A 229 -33.88 -71.56 29.98
C GLN A 229 -33.95 -73.05 29.61
N ALA A 230 -33.37 -73.46 28.48
CA ALA A 230 -33.31 -74.86 28.08
C ALA A 230 -32.51 -75.72 29.08
N GLN A 231 -31.38 -75.19 29.60
CA GLN A 231 -30.59 -75.87 30.63
C GLN A 231 -31.36 -76.05 31.95
N GLN A 232 -32.09 -75.02 32.39
CA GLN A 232 -32.90 -75.06 33.61
C GLN A 232 -34.16 -75.92 33.46
N ASN A 233 -34.77 -75.96 32.28
CA ASN A 233 -35.92 -76.84 32.02
C ASN A 233 -35.48 -78.32 31.95
N ASN A 234 -34.30 -78.60 31.38
CA ASN A 234 -33.73 -79.95 31.35
C ASN A 234 -33.28 -80.47 32.73
N SER A 235 -33.09 -79.61 33.74
CA SER A 235 -32.83 -80.07 35.12
C SER A 235 -34.10 -80.45 35.90
N SER A 236 -35.28 -80.25 35.32
CA SER A 236 -36.58 -80.57 35.95
C SER A 236 -37.26 -81.84 35.40
N ILE A 237 -36.65 -82.55 34.44
CA ILE A 237 -37.17 -83.82 33.91
C ILE A 237 -36.34 -84.99 34.47
N PRO A 238 -36.89 -85.81 35.40
CA PRO A 238 -36.22 -87.02 35.86
C PRO A 238 -36.16 -88.05 34.72
N GLY A 239 -34.96 -88.20 34.15
CA GLY A 239 -34.51 -89.43 33.51
C GLY A 239 -35.09 -89.73 32.13
N ARG A 240 -34.35 -89.37 31.08
CA ARG A 240 -34.11 -90.24 29.92
C ARG A 240 -32.82 -89.80 29.21
N TYR A 241 -31.68 -90.20 29.75
CA TYR A 241 -30.48 -90.37 28.93
C TYR A 241 -30.56 -91.77 28.31
N HIS A 242 -30.48 -91.83 26.98
CA HIS A 242 -30.27 -93.08 26.26
C HIS A 242 -28.83 -93.56 26.54
N PRO A 243 -28.62 -94.81 27.01
CA PRO A 243 -27.27 -95.35 27.10
C PRO A 243 -26.76 -95.68 25.69
N ASP A 244 -25.46 -95.46 25.51
CA ASP A 244 -24.71 -95.62 24.28
C ASP A 244 -25.07 -96.90 23.50
N VAL A 245 -25.22 -96.74 22.18
CA VAL A 245 -25.11 -97.84 21.23
C VAL A 245 -23.84 -97.59 20.42
N PHE A 246 -22.91 -98.53 20.58
CA PHE A 246 -21.61 -98.65 19.91
C PHE A 246 -21.69 -98.58 18.39
#